data_AF-A0A7V4X798-F1
#
_entry.id   AF-A0A7V4X798-F1
#
_cell.length_a   1.000
_cell.length_b   1.000
_cell.length_c   1.000
_cell.angle_alpha   90.00
_cell.angle_beta   90.00
_cell.angle_gamma   90.00
#
_symmetry.space_group_name_H-M   'P 1'
#
loop_
_entity.id
_entity.type
_entity.pdbx_description
1 polymer ?
#
loop_
_entity_poly.entity_id
_entity_poly.type
_entity_poly.pdbx_seq_one_letter_code
_entity_poly.pdbx_strand_id
1 'polypeptide(L)'
;MKINRIGLIAFILIILFSLNAYALDTTLLDMRNKIFKESKEIKALLTRSKDVFLINSMWDSCVLTMAQLDAYFSMLGIFNTIRNDCLSPTAVDYLSDWLKEIKQSNDLNVKSLNSFMMTIEPETKGYVDALKDYYNDLNARIDKELNKLTLYKKTFRR
;
A
#
# COMPACT_ATOMS: atom_id res chain seq x y z
N MET A 1 40.01 27.53 -6.04
CA MET A 1 39.01 27.25 -4.98
C MET A 1 38.95 25.73 -4.79
N LYS A 2 39.51 25.17 -3.70
CA LYS A 2 39.50 23.72 -3.47
C LYS A 2 38.12 23.32 -2.95
N ILE A 3 37.31 22.68 -3.79
CA ILE A 3 36.02 22.13 -3.40
C ILE A 3 36.29 21.02 -2.37
N ASN A 4 35.82 21.22 -1.14
CA ASN A 4 35.97 20.25 -0.06
C ASN A 4 35.12 19.02 -0.41
N ARG A 5 35.77 17.95 -0.91
CA ARG A 5 35.11 16.74 -1.41
C ARG A 5 34.17 16.10 -0.37
N ILE A 6 34.50 16.23 0.91
CA ILE A 6 33.68 15.72 2.02
C ILE A 6 32.37 16.51 2.14
N GLY A 7 32.44 17.84 2.02
CA GLY A 7 31.25 18.70 2.03
C GLY A 7 30.34 18.46 0.83
N LEU A 8 30.92 18.16 -0.34
CA LEU A 8 30.16 17.83 -1.54
C LEU A 8 29.42 16.48 -1.38
N ILE A 9 30.09 15.47 -0.82
CA ILE A 9 29.49 14.15 -0.56
C ILE A 9 28.35 14.26 0.46
N ALA A 10 28.55 15.01 1.54
CA ALA A 10 27.51 15.25 2.55
C ALA A 10 26.30 15.98 1.95
N PHE A 11 26.53 16.99 1.10
CA PHE A 11 25.46 17.73 0.43
C PHE A 11 24.68 16.86 -0.57
N ILE A 12 25.37 16.03 -1.36
CA ILE A 12 24.73 15.07 -2.27
C ILE A 12 23.91 14.02 -1.50
N LEU A 13 24.43 13.53 -0.36
CA LEU A 13 23.68 12.64 0.52
C LEU A 13 22.41 13.30 1.06
N ILE A 14 22.47 14.56 1.51
CA ILE A 14 21.30 15.31 1.99
C ILE A 14 20.25 15.49 0.88
N ILE A 15 20.67 15.75 -0.36
CA ILE A 15 19.77 15.84 -1.52
C ILE A 15 19.14 14.47 -1.85
N LEU A 16 19.93 13.39 -1.82
CA LEU A 16 19.43 12.03 -2.04
C LEU A 16 18.46 11.58 -0.94
N PHE A 17 18.69 11.97 0.32
CA PHE A 17 17.79 11.67 1.43
C PHE A 17 16.47 12.47 1.36
N SER A 18 16.52 13.73 0.89
CA SER A 18 15.32 14.57 0.76
C SER A 18 14.44 14.18 -0.44
N LEU A 19 15.02 13.67 -1.53
CA LEU A 19 14.26 13.12 -2.67
C LEU A 19 13.50 11.83 -2.33
N ASN A 20 14.02 11.02 -1.40
CA ASN A 20 13.36 9.78 -0.97
C ASN A 20 12.10 10.00 -0.12
N ALA A 21 11.91 11.20 0.46
CA ALA A 21 10.72 11.52 1.24
C ALA A 21 9.46 11.66 0.36
N TYR A 22 9.63 12.15 -0.89
CA TYR A 22 8.53 12.31 -1.85
C TYR A 22 8.23 11.05 -2.66
N ALA A 23 9.16 10.09 -2.74
CA ALA A 23 8.93 8.80 -3.40
C ALA A 23 7.97 7.88 -2.61
N LEU A 24 7.72 8.20 -1.34
CA LEU A 24 6.96 7.40 -0.38
C LEU A 24 5.50 7.17 -0.81
N ASP A 25 4.82 8.25 -1.15
CA ASP A 25 3.38 8.28 -1.43
C ASP A 25 3.02 7.61 -2.77
N THR A 26 3.94 7.71 -3.73
CA THR A 26 3.72 7.24 -5.10
C THR A 26 3.57 5.73 -5.21
N THR A 27 4.20 4.96 -4.31
CA THR A 27 4.27 3.50 -4.44
C THR A 27 3.01 2.78 -3.97
N LEU A 28 2.37 3.26 -2.90
CA LEU A 28 1.08 2.74 -2.44
C LEU A 28 -0.05 3.29 -3.31
N LEU A 29 0.08 4.53 -3.81
CA LEU A 29 -0.90 5.13 -4.71
C LEU A 29 -0.95 4.40 -6.06
N ASP A 30 0.21 3.99 -6.59
CA ASP A 30 0.29 3.11 -7.77
C ASP A 30 -0.46 1.79 -7.55
N MET A 31 -0.30 1.16 -6.38
CA MET A 31 -1.04 -0.06 -6.05
C MET A 31 -2.55 0.18 -5.98
N ARG A 32 -2.98 1.27 -5.35
CA ARG A 32 -4.39 1.69 -5.33
C ARG A 32 -4.94 1.82 -6.74
N ASN A 33 -4.18 2.43 -7.65
CA ASN A 33 -4.59 2.62 -9.05
C ASN A 33 -4.63 1.31 -9.86
N LYS A 34 -3.68 0.40 -9.62
CA LYS A 34 -3.69 -0.95 -10.21
C LYS A 34 -4.93 -1.74 -9.77
N ILE A 35 -5.20 -1.78 -8.47
CA ILE A 35 -6.40 -2.44 -7.91
C ILE A 35 -7.67 -1.81 -8.46
N PHE A 36 -7.72 -0.48 -8.59
CA PHE A 36 -8.86 0.22 -9.19
C PHE A 36 -9.09 -0.20 -10.64
N LYS A 37 -8.03 -0.25 -11.45
CA LYS A 37 -8.13 -0.70 -12.84
C LYS A 37 -8.65 -2.13 -12.90
N GLU A 38 -8.05 -3.04 -12.13
CA GLU A 38 -8.45 -4.44 -12.06
C GLU A 38 -9.91 -4.61 -11.65
N SER A 39 -10.38 -3.83 -10.67
CA SER A 39 -11.76 -3.86 -10.20
C SER A 39 -12.79 -3.57 -11.30
N LYS A 40 -12.44 -2.74 -12.29
CA LYS A 40 -13.31 -2.43 -13.43
C LYS A 40 -13.41 -3.62 -14.37
N GLU A 41 -12.28 -4.26 -14.66
CA GLU A 41 -12.22 -5.45 -15.51
C GLU A 41 -12.98 -6.62 -14.86
N ILE A 42 -12.76 -6.84 -13.55
CA ILE A 42 -13.50 -7.84 -12.76
C ILE A 42 -15.00 -7.58 -12.78
N LYS A 43 -15.42 -6.32 -12.56
CA LYS A 43 -16.85 -5.97 -12.59
C LYS A 43 -17.48 -6.23 -13.95
N ALA A 44 -16.73 -6.05 -15.04
CA ALA A 44 -17.21 -6.35 -16.38
C ALA A 44 -17.46 -7.85 -16.62
N LEU A 45 -16.80 -8.74 -15.87
CA LEU A 45 -17.04 -10.19 -15.97
C LEU A 45 -18.44 -10.60 -15.51
N LEU A 46 -19.07 -9.82 -14.62
CA LEU A 46 -20.41 -10.13 -14.10
C LEU A 46 -21.47 -10.27 -15.18
N THR A 47 -21.30 -9.63 -16.34
CA THR A 47 -22.27 -9.72 -17.44
C THR A 47 -22.12 -10.96 -18.30
N ARG A 48 -21.02 -11.72 -18.17
CA ARG A 48 -20.68 -12.84 -19.08
C ARG A 48 -20.24 -14.13 -18.42
N SER A 49 -19.72 -14.10 -17.20
CA SER A 49 -19.18 -15.26 -16.51
C SER A 49 -20.22 -15.96 -15.63
N LYS A 50 -20.06 -17.28 -15.45
CA LYS A 50 -20.88 -18.07 -14.51
C LYS A 50 -20.37 -18.00 -13.07
N ASP A 51 -19.17 -17.46 -12.84
CA ASP A 51 -18.52 -17.39 -11.52
C ASP A 51 -18.98 -16.18 -10.68
N VAL A 52 -20.27 -15.83 -10.74
CA VAL A 52 -20.82 -14.58 -10.21
C VAL A 52 -20.45 -14.33 -8.74
N PHE A 53 -20.53 -15.36 -7.89
CA PHE A 53 -20.20 -15.24 -6.47
C PHE A 53 -18.72 -14.91 -6.22
N LEU A 54 -17.82 -15.56 -6.95
CA LEU A 54 -16.39 -15.33 -6.86
C LEU A 54 -16.04 -13.93 -7.40
N ILE A 55 -16.65 -13.54 -8.53
CA ILE A 55 -16.43 -12.22 -9.13
C ILE A 55 -16.88 -11.10 -8.20
N ASN A 56 -18.05 -11.23 -7.57
CA ASN A 56 -18.49 -10.27 -6.54
C ASN A 56 -17.51 -10.22 -5.37
N SER A 57 -17.03 -11.37 -4.89
CA SER A 57 -16.05 -11.42 -3.79
C SER A 57 -14.73 -10.73 -4.16
N MET A 58 -14.23 -10.95 -5.39
CA MET A 58 -13.05 -10.24 -5.91
C MET A 58 -13.27 -8.73 -6.03
N TRP A 59 -14.46 -8.32 -6.48
CA TRP A 59 -14.79 -6.91 -6.62
C TRP A 59 -14.89 -6.23 -5.25
N ASP A 60 -15.57 -6.86 -4.30
CA ASP A 60 -15.71 -6.36 -2.92
C ASP A 60 -14.34 -6.23 -2.25
N SER A 61 -13.45 -7.21 -2.43
CA SER A 61 -12.09 -7.13 -1.89
C SER A 61 -11.30 -5.96 -2.48
N CYS A 62 -11.47 -5.66 -3.77
CA CYS A 62 -10.86 -4.48 -4.39
C CYS A 62 -11.40 -3.18 -3.77
N VAL A 63 -12.72 -3.08 -3.62
CA VAL A 63 -13.39 -1.89 -3.05
C VAL A 63 -12.93 -1.64 -1.63
N LEU A 64 -12.88 -2.70 -0.81
CA LEU A 64 -12.42 -2.61 0.58
C LEU A 64 -10.97 -2.11 0.64
N THR A 65 -10.05 -2.74 -0.11
CA THR A 65 -8.63 -2.35 -0.09
C THR A 65 -8.46 -0.90 -0.59
N MET A 66 -9.17 -0.48 -1.63
CA MET A 66 -9.13 0.92 -2.09
C MET A 66 -9.61 1.89 -1.02
N ALA A 67 -10.72 1.60 -0.34
CA ALA A 67 -11.24 2.46 0.72
C ALA A 67 -10.25 2.59 1.88
N GLN A 68 -9.59 1.50 2.26
CA GLN A 68 -8.58 1.53 3.32
C GLN A 68 -7.33 2.34 2.91
N LEU A 69 -6.89 2.23 1.66
CA LEU A 69 -5.79 3.02 1.11
C LEU A 69 -6.15 4.51 1.01
N ASP A 70 -7.34 4.86 0.54
CA ASP A 70 -7.82 6.24 0.46
C ASP A 70 -7.91 6.89 1.85
N ALA A 71 -8.34 6.13 2.86
CA ALA A 71 -8.33 6.57 4.25
C ALA A 71 -6.90 6.72 4.81
N TYR A 72 -5.99 5.81 4.47
CA TYR A 72 -4.57 5.95 4.80
C TYR A 72 -3.96 7.23 4.20
N PHE A 73 -4.21 7.53 2.92
CA PHE A 73 -3.71 8.76 2.29
C PHE A 73 -4.32 10.02 2.91
N SER A 74 -5.59 9.97 3.30
CA SER A 74 -6.25 11.08 4.00
C SER A 74 -5.57 11.34 5.35
N MET A 75 -5.29 10.28 6.12
CA MET A 75 -4.54 10.40 7.37
C MET A 75 -3.13 10.92 7.11
N LEU A 76 -2.40 10.33 6.17
CA LEU A 76 -1.04 10.76 5.80
C LEU A 76 -1.01 12.25 5.43
N GLY A 77 -2.03 12.75 4.72
CA GLY A 77 -2.21 14.17 4.43
C GLY A 77 -2.29 15.01 5.71
N ILE A 78 -3.12 14.60 6.68
CA ILE A 78 -3.19 15.26 8.01
C ILE A 78 -1.82 15.23 8.69
N PHE A 79 -1.15 14.09 8.71
CA PHE A 79 0.19 13.93 9.28
C PHE A 79 1.21 14.90 8.68
N ASN A 80 1.20 15.05 7.37
CA ASN A 80 2.12 15.94 6.64
C ASN A 80 1.85 17.43 6.92
N THR A 81 0.68 17.80 7.44
CA THR A 81 0.39 19.17 7.88
C THR A 81 0.92 19.49 9.28
N ILE A 82 1.25 18.48 10.08
CA ILE A 82 1.83 18.66 11.41
C ILE A 82 3.32 18.98 11.24
N ARG A 83 3.79 20.06 11.87
CA ARG A 83 5.21 20.37 11.87
C ARG A 83 6.03 19.21 12.46
N ASN A 84 7.16 18.88 11.85
CA ASN A 84 8.00 17.75 12.25
C ASN A 84 8.42 17.78 13.74
N ASP A 85 8.60 18.96 14.32
CA ASP A 85 8.96 19.15 15.74
C ASP A 85 7.76 18.98 16.69
N CYS A 86 6.54 18.92 16.16
CA CYS A 86 5.30 18.64 16.89
C CYS A 86 4.79 17.22 16.66
N LEU A 87 5.48 16.41 15.85
CA LEU A 87 5.04 15.06 15.51
C LEU A 87 5.26 14.13 16.70
N SER A 88 4.17 13.64 17.29
CA SER A 88 4.25 12.80 18.48
C SER A 88 4.51 11.33 18.12
N PRO A 89 5.16 10.55 19.00
CA PRO A 89 5.29 9.11 18.83
C PRO A 89 3.93 8.40 18.68
N THR A 90 2.90 8.90 19.36
CA THR A 90 1.52 8.40 19.26
C THR A 90 0.97 8.55 17.85
N ALA A 91 1.29 9.67 17.20
CA ALA A 91 0.86 9.90 15.83
C ALA A 91 1.52 8.85 14.90
N VAL A 92 2.83 8.60 15.03
CA VAL A 92 3.52 7.54 14.26
C VAL A 92 2.92 6.15 14.53
N ASP A 93 2.44 5.89 15.75
CA ASP A 93 1.77 4.64 16.12
C ASP A 93 0.44 4.47 15.39
N TYR A 94 -0.40 5.50 15.31
CA TYR A 94 -1.64 5.45 14.54
C TYR A 94 -1.41 5.13 13.06
N LEU A 95 -0.41 5.76 12.43
CA LEU A 95 -0.08 5.49 11.03
C LEU A 95 0.43 4.06 10.83
N SER A 96 1.22 3.56 11.78
CA SER A 96 1.73 2.18 11.77
C SER A 96 0.61 1.17 11.95
N ASP A 97 -0.34 1.42 12.85
CA ASP A 97 -1.45 0.50 13.11
C ASP A 97 -2.41 0.45 11.91
N TRP A 98 -2.67 1.58 11.24
CA TRP A 98 -3.44 1.61 10.00
C TRP A 98 -2.83 0.75 8.90
N LEU A 99 -1.51 0.86 8.70
CA LEU A 99 -0.79 0.04 7.72
C LEU A 99 -0.87 -1.46 8.06
N LYS A 100 -0.79 -1.83 9.35
CA LYS A 100 -0.96 -3.22 9.79
C LYS A 100 -2.37 -3.73 9.54
N GLU A 101 -3.39 -2.91 9.77
CA GLU A 101 -4.79 -3.28 9.49
C GLU A 101 -5.02 -3.53 8.00
N ILE A 102 -4.49 -2.68 7.12
CA ILE A 102 -4.53 -2.92 5.66
C ILE A 102 -3.88 -4.26 5.31
N LYS A 103 -2.68 -4.52 5.84
CA LYS A 103 -1.96 -5.77 5.59
C LYS A 103 -2.77 -6.99 6.06
N GLN A 104 -3.32 -6.94 7.27
CA GLN A 104 -4.13 -8.01 7.82
C GLN A 104 -5.39 -8.26 6.98
N SER A 105 -6.05 -7.20 6.52
CA SER A 105 -7.20 -7.27 5.63
C SER A 105 -6.84 -7.94 4.28
N ASN A 106 -5.71 -7.55 3.69
CA ASN A 106 -5.21 -8.16 2.46
C ASN A 106 -4.85 -9.64 2.63
N ASP A 107 -4.24 -10.03 3.75
CA ASP A 107 -3.93 -11.43 4.05
C ASP A 107 -5.22 -12.28 4.13
N LEU A 108 -6.30 -11.72 4.66
CA LEU A 108 -7.62 -12.36 4.67
C LEU A 108 -8.21 -12.47 3.27
N ASN A 109 -8.07 -11.42 2.44
CA ASN A 109 -8.50 -11.45 1.04
C ASN A 109 -7.76 -12.55 0.25
N VAL A 110 -6.44 -12.64 0.37
CA VAL A 110 -5.64 -13.69 -0.29
C VAL A 110 -6.08 -15.09 0.15
N LYS A 111 -6.33 -15.28 1.46
CA LYS A 111 -6.84 -16.56 1.98
C LYS A 111 -8.22 -16.90 1.42
N SER A 112 -9.12 -15.93 1.38
CA SER A 112 -10.47 -16.11 0.82
C SER A 112 -10.40 -16.51 -0.64
N LEU A 113 -9.56 -15.85 -1.45
CA LEU A 113 -9.33 -16.19 -2.86
C LEU A 113 -8.69 -17.57 -3.09
N ASN A 114 -8.10 -18.19 -2.05
CA ASN A 114 -7.60 -19.56 -2.08
C ASN A 114 -8.63 -20.62 -1.65
N SER A 115 -9.74 -20.22 -1.02
CA SER A 115 -10.72 -21.15 -0.43
C SER A 115 -11.76 -21.69 -1.40
N PHE A 116 -11.80 -21.21 -2.64
CA PHE A 116 -12.79 -21.64 -3.62
C PHE A 116 -12.42 -23.01 -4.20
N MET A 117 -13.19 -24.05 -3.82
CA MET A 117 -13.03 -25.43 -4.29
C MET A 117 -13.84 -25.76 -5.56
N MET A 118 -14.49 -24.77 -6.17
CA MET A 118 -15.30 -24.96 -7.38
C MET A 118 -14.44 -24.92 -8.66
N THR A 119 -14.93 -25.56 -9.72
CA THR A 119 -14.36 -25.36 -11.06
C THR A 119 -14.66 -23.93 -11.49
N ILE A 120 -13.61 -23.13 -11.68
CA ILE A 120 -13.67 -21.73 -12.10
C ILE A 120 -13.34 -21.61 -13.59
N GLU A 121 -13.95 -20.64 -14.25
CA GLU A 121 -13.64 -20.35 -15.65
C GLU A 121 -12.18 -19.87 -15.79
N PRO A 122 -11.47 -20.23 -16.88
CA PRO A 122 -10.07 -19.84 -17.06
C PRO A 122 -9.84 -18.33 -17.01
N GLU A 123 -10.79 -17.54 -17.53
CA GLU A 123 -10.74 -16.09 -17.47
C GLU A 123 -10.80 -15.60 -16.02
N THR A 124 -11.81 -16.04 -15.24
CA THR A 124 -11.96 -15.70 -13.82
C THR A 124 -10.72 -16.08 -13.02
N LYS A 125 -10.13 -17.24 -13.30
CA LYS A 125 -8.89 -17.69 -12.66
C LYS A 125 -7.73 -16.73 -12.88
N GLY A 126 -7.59 -16.19 -14.09
CA GLY A 126 -6.55 -15.19 -14.39
C GLY A 126 -6.64 -13.97 -13.49
N TYR A 127 -7.85 -13.46 -13.25
CA TYR A 127 -8.09 -12.33 -12.35
C TYR A 127 -7.85 -12.67 -10.87
N VAL A 128 -8.20 -13.89 -10.44
CA VAL A 128 -7.89 -14.37 -9.09
C VAL A 128 -6.38 -14.35 -8.84
N ASP A 129 -5.60 -14.87 -9.79
CA ASP A 129 -4.15 -14.95 -9.66
C ASP A 129 -3.52 -13.54 -9.69
N ALA A 130 -3.99 -12.66 -10.60
CA ALA A 130 -3.55 -11.26 -10.65
C ALA A 130 -3.83 -10.50 -9.35
N LEU A 131 -5.02 -10.66 -8.75
CA LEU A 131 -5.34 -10.02 -7.48
C LEU A 131 -4.47 -10.51 -6.32
N LYS A 132 -4.16 -11.80 -6.27
CA LYS A 132 -3.24 -12.35 -5.25
C LYS A 132 -1.87 -11.69 -5.37
N ASP A 133 -1.35 -11.55 -6.59
CA ASP A 133 -0.07 -10.89 -6.83
C ASP A 133 -0.11 -9.42 -6.41
N TYR A 134 -1.21 -8.70 -6.72
CA TYR A 134 -1.37 -7.31 -6.28
C TYR A 134 -1.45 -7.17 -4.76
N TYR A 135 -2.17 -8.05 -4.05
CA TYR A 135 -2.21 -8.00 -2.60
C TYR A 135 -0.88 -8.37 -1.95
N ASN A 136 -0.14 -9.33 -2.52
CA ASN A 136 1.19 -9.68 -2.06
C ASN A 136 2.19 -8.52 -2.27
N ASP A 137 2.18 -7.86 -3.44
CA ASP A 137 3.04 -6.69 -3.70
C ASP A 137 2.66 -5.52 -2.78
N LEU A 138 1.35 -5.30 -2.55
CA LEU A 138 0.88 -4.29 -1.60
C LEU A 138 1.40 -4.58 -0.19
N ASN A 139 1.31 -5.82 0.28
CA ASN A 139 1.82 -6.21 1.60
C ASN A 139 3.34 -6.01 1.71
N ALA A 140 4.10 -6.36 0.67
CA ALA A 140 5.54 -6.14 0.63
C ALA A 140 5.91 -4.64 0.68
N ARG A 141 5.11 -3.77 0.06
CA ARG A 141 5.28 -2.31 0.13
C ARG A 141 4.92 -1.76 1.50
N ILE A 142 3.83 -2.23 2.09
CA ILE A 142 3.44 -1.88 3.46
C ILE A 142 4.56 -2.25 4.45
N ASP A 143 5.18 -3.41 4.31
CA ASP A 143 6.30 -3.81 5.18
C ASP A 143 7.50 -2.85 5.07
N LYS A 144 7.79 -2.35 3.87
CA LYS A 144 8.83 -1.33 3.68
C LYS A 144 8.45 -0.02 4.39
N GLU A 145 7.19 0.37 4.35
CA GLU A 145 6.70 1.59 5.02
C GLU A 145 6.71 1.46 6.55
N LEU A 146 6.25 0.33 7.09
CA LEU A 146 6.30 0.03 8.53
C LEU A 146 7.74 0.05 9.06
N ASN A 147 8.70 -0.47 8.29
CA ASN A 147 10.11 -0.42 8.66
C ASN A 147 10.63 1.03 8.73
N LYS A 148 10.23 1.90 7.80
CA LYS A 148 10.60 3.33 7.84
C LYS A 148 10.00 4.03 9.04
N LEU A 149 8.70 3.84 9.32
CA LEU A 149 8.04 4.41 10.50
C LEU A 149 8.69 3.96 11.81
N THR A 150 9.12 2.70 11.87
CA THR A 150 9.87 2.16 13.02
C THR A 150 11.20 2.87 13.22
N LEU A 151 11.93 3.16 12.15
CA LEU A 151 13.18 3.93 12.21
C LEU A 151 12.92 5.38 12.65
N TYR A 152 11.87 6.00 12.13
CA TYR A 152 11.44 7.35 12.49
C TYR A 152 10.98 7.46 13.95
N LYS A 153 10.32 6.43 14.48
CA LYS A 153 9.98 6.35 15.91
C LYS A 153 11.21 6.33 16.82
N LYS A 154 12.30 5.67 16.39
CA LYS A 154 13.55 5.61 17.15
C LYS A 154 14.26 6.96 17.22
N THR A 155 14.05 7.86 16.26
CA THR A 155 14.64 9.20 16.29
C THR A 155 13.99 10.13 17.32
N PHE A 156 12.73 9.91 17.73
CA PHE A 156 12.08 10.68 18.81
C PHE A 156 12.41 10.20 20.23
N ARG A 157 12.99 9.00 20.36
CA ARG A 157 13.37 8.42 21.66
C ARG A 157 14.83 8.71 22.04
N ARG A 158 15.57 9.44 21.20
CA ARG A 158 16.93 9.94 21.47
C ARG A 158 16.86 11.42 21.77
#